data_AF-U6KPW0-F1
#
_entry.id   AF-U6KPW0-F1
#
_cell.length_a   1.000
_cell.length_b   1.000
_cell.length_c   1.000
_cell.angle_alpha   90.00
_cell.angle_beta   90.00
_cell.angle_gamma   90.00
#
_symmetry.space_group_name_H-M   'P 1'
#
loop_
_entity.id
_entity.type
_entity.pdbx_description
1 polymer ?
#
loop_
_entity_poly.entity_id
_entity_poly.type
_entity_poly.pdbx_seq_one_letter_code
_entity_poly.pdbx_strand_id
1 'polypeptide(L)'
;MHSGHFTGYPMPKLVACTVALQQNEEQQQQQQQQEQEIVPNAFMVSDLILALVRDGLIAEEQPDPTHIILRELKKGELRPQILEGGVEKDRFDASWCIVRVNESAPKKVRSLFRHSHFPRENRFISQTPQDIREYFNHPSMARGAAGTSSSSSSSSSSSWARFSDFHLLLYVARLFDVATSFSLCDAVLNETPVDEGMEDVLKSLA
;
A
#
# COMPACT_ATOMS: atom_id res chain seq x y z
N MET A 1 -29.76 0.96 -7.16
CA MET A 1 -29.34 1.78 -5.99
C MET A 1 -28.15 2.60 -6.43
N HIS A 2 -28.26 3.93 -6.47
CA HIS A 2 -27.16 4.80 -6.88
C HIS A 2 -26.10 4.79 -5.77
N SER A 3 -25.00 4.07 -5.98
CA SER A 3 -23.88 3.97 -5.04
C SER A 3 -22.93 5.18 -5.16
N GLY A 4 -23.49 6.39 -5.21
CA GLY A 4 -22.74 7.63 -5.35
C GLY A 4 -22.94 8.51 -4.12
N HIS A 5 -21.90 9.25 -3.74
CA HIS A 5 -22.03 10.34 -2.77
C HIS A 5 -23.10 11.34 -3.26
N PHE A 6 -23.83 12.01 -2.37
CA PHE A 6 -24.99 12.84 -2.73
C PHE A 6 -24.65 14.03 -3.64
N THR A 7 -23.38 14.43 -3.67
CA THR A 7 -22.85 15.48 -4.55
C THR A 7 -22.43 14.97 -5.94
N GLY A 8 -22.45 13.65 -6.18
CA GLY A 8 -21.92 13.03 -7.39
C GLY A 8 -20.38 12.97 -7.45
N TYR A 9 -19.67 13.49 -6.44
CA TYR A 9 -18.21 13.44 -6.42
C TYR A 9 -17.67 12.04 -6.10
N PRO A 10 -16.63 11.57 -6.82
CA PRO A 10 -15.94 10.34 -6.46
C PRO A 10 -15.12 10.60 -5.19
N MET A 11 -15.60 10.06 -4.08
CA MET A 11 -14.90 10.11 -2.81
C MET A 11 -13.64 9.24 -2.87
N PRO A 12 -12.44 9.79 -2.61
CA PRO A 12 -11.22 8.99 -2.63
C PRO A 12 -11.25 7.95 -1.52
N LYS A 13 -10.93 6.71 -1.86
CA LYS A 13 -10.76 5.60 -0.90
C LYS A 13 -9.30 5.42 -0.48
N LEU A 14 -8.50 6.49 -0.62
CA LEU A 14 -7.09 6.47 -0.29
C LEU A 14 -6.92 6.46 1.22
N VAL A 15 -6.15 5.51 1.72
CA VAL A 15 -5.78 5.38 3.13
C VAL A 15 -4.31 5.72 3.27
N ALA A 16 -3.98 6.57 4.23
CA ALA A 16 -2.60 6.88 4.63
C ALA A 16 -2.24 6.01 5.84
N CYS A 17 -1.14 5.27 5.75
CA CYS A 17 -0.63 4.47 6.86
C CYS A 17 0.70 5.04 7.35
N THR A 18 0.81 5.25 8.65
CA THR A 18 2.10 5.53 9.29
C THR A 18 2.57 4.31 10.07
N VAL A 19 3.87 4.13 10.19
CA VAL A 19 4.47 3.10 11.05
C VAL A 19 5.30 3.85 12.08
N ALA A 20 4.87 3.79 13.33
CA ALA A 20 5.47 4.55 14.42
C ALA A 20 5.70 3.66 15.64
N LEU A 21 6.61 4.09 16.51
CA LEU A 21 6.84 3.44 17.80
C LEU A 21 5.73 3.90 18.74
N GLN A 22 4.99 2.95 19.32
CA GLN A 22 3.93 3.30 20.27
C GLN A 22 4.56 3.71 21.60
N GLN A 23 4.29 4.94 22.03
CA GLN A 23 4.60 5.42 23.37
C GLN A 23 3.34 5.26 24.23
N ASN A 24 3.33 4.28 25.12
CA ASN A 24 2.21 4.08 26.05
C ASN A 24 2.25 5.15 27.16
N GLU A 25 1.46 6.21 27.02
CA GLU A 25 1.36 7.28 28.02
C GLU A 25 0.79 6.77 29.36
N GLU A 26 -0.09 5.75 29.34
CA GLU A 26 -0.67 5.14 30.55
C GLU A 26 0.33 4.28 31.35
N GLN A 27 1.51 3.97 30.81
CA GLN A 27 2.51 3.12 31.46
C GLN A 27 3.71 3.89 32.06
N GLN A 28 3.68 5.23 32.02
CA GLN A 28 4.74 6.07 32.61
C GLN A 28 4.87 5.96 34.15
N GLN A 29 3.98 5.23 34.84
CA GLN A 29 4.07 5.01 36.30
C GLN A 29 4.77 3.71 36.72
N GLN A 30 5.21 2.83 35.81
CA GLN A 30 5.99 1.65 36.17
C GLN A 30 7.28 1.55 35.35
N GLN A 31 8.39 1.97 35.97
CA GLN A 31 9.75 1.87 35.45
C GLN A 31 10.18 0.41 35.31
N GLN A 32 9.77 -0.26 34.23
CA GLN A 32 10.46 -1.45 33.73
C GLN A 32 10.62 -1.32 32.22
N GLN A 33 11.81 -1.67 31.74
CA GLN A 33 12.21 -1.65 30.33
C GLN A 33 11.13 -2.33 29.47
N GLN A 34 10.30 -1.55 28.80
CA GLN A 34 9.32 -2.07 27.85
C GLN A 34 9.84 -1.84 26.44
N GLU A 35 9.86 -2.94 25.68
CA GLU A 35 10.17 -2.95 24.26
C GLU A 35 9.19 -2.02 23.54
N GLN A 36 9.72 -1.03 22.82
CA GLN A 36 8.90 -0.14 22.00
C GLN A 36 8.31 -0.94 20.84
N GLU A 37 6.99 -1.12 20.82
CA GLU A 37 6.32 -1.84 19.76
C GLU A 37 6.17 -0.94 18.52
N ILE A 38 6.51 -1.49 17.35
CA ILE A 38 6.30 -0.82 16.06
C ILE A 38 4.86 -1.07 15.63
N VAL A 39 4.06 -0.01 15.59
CA VAL A 39 2.61 -0.11 15.34
C VAL A 39 2.23 0.64 14.06
N PRO A 40 1.54 -0.04 13.12
CA PRO A 40 0.94 0.64 11.98
C PRO A 40 -0.32 1.39 12.43
N ASN A 41 -0.52 2.61 11.94
CA ASN A 41 -1.72 3.39 12.17
C ASN A 41 -2.32 3.78 10.82
N ALA A 42 -3.61 3.54 10.62
CA ALA A 42 -4.31 3.87 9.39
C ALA A 42 -5.22 5.10 9.55
N PHE A 43 -5.13 6.02 8.60
CA PHE A 43 -5.87 7.27 8.59
C PHE A 43 -6.49 7.55 7.23
N MET A 44 -7.61 8.24 7.25
CA MET A 44 -8.18 8.95 6.12
C MET A 44 -8.30 10.43 6.47
N VAL A 45 -8.46 11.26 5.45
CA VAL A 45 -8.68 12.68 5.61
C VAL A 45 -10.14 13.02 5.35
N SER A 46 -10.66 14.02 6.04
CA SER A 46 -12.04 14.47 5.88
C SER A 46 -12.27 15.14 4.52
N ASP A 47 -13.53 15.17 4.08
CA ASP A 47 -13.90 15.85 2.84
C ASP A 47 -13.67 17.35 2.89
N LEU A 48 -13.76 17.93 4.10
CA LEU A 48 -13.49 19.33 4.34
C LEU A 48 -12.06 19.67 3.92
N ILE A 49 -11.06 18.92 4.41
CA ILE A 49 -9.67 19.24 4.07
C ILE A 49 -9.37 18.95 2.62
N LEU A 50 -9.98 17.92 2.03
CA LEU A 50 -9.87 17.65 0.59
C LEU A 50 -10.40 18.82 -0.24
N ALA A 51 -11.53 19.41 0.15
CA ALA A 51 -12.09 20.58 -0.51
C ALA A 51 -11.16 21.80 -0.36
N LEU A 52 -10.64 22.06 0.84
CA LEU A 52 -9.70 23.16 1.10
C LEU A 52 -8.40 23.03 0.29
N VAL A 53 -7.84 21.82 0.17
CA VAL A 53 -6.66 21.53 -0.66
C VAL A 53 -6.98 21.76 -2.13
N ARG A 54 -8.09 21.19 -2.62
CA ARG A 54 -8.53 21.31 -4.02
C ARG A 54 -8.71 22.76 -4.44
N ASP A 55 -9.32 23.56 -3.56
CA ASP A 55 -9.62 24.97 -3.82
C ASP A 55 -8.41 25.87 -3.52
N GLY A 56 -7.27 25.28 -3.11
CA GLY A 56 -6.02 25.99 -2.86
C GLY A 56 -6.15 27.01 -1.73
N LEU A 57 -6.92 26.70 -0.69
CA LEU A 57 -7.21 27.60 0.43
C LEU A 57 -6.23 27.45 1.61
N ILE A 58 -5.41 26.41 1.62
CA ILE A 58 -4.38 26.19 2.64
C ILE A 58 -3.15 27.05 2.30
N ALA A 59 -2.55 27.69 3.30
CA ALA A 59 -1.32 28.44 3.13
C ALA A 59 -0.15 27.50 2.75
N GLU A 60 0.76 27.98 1.90
CA GLU A 60 1.93 27.20 1.46
C GLU A 60 2.87 26.88 2.63
N GLU A 61 3.02 27.83 3.55
CA GLU A 61 3.84 27.66 4.75
C GLU A 61 2.96 27.20 5.94
N GLN A 62 3.32 26.06 6.52
CA GLN A 62 2.68 25.49 7.72
C GLN A 62 3.75 25.34 8.81
N PRO A 63 4.01 26.39 9.62
CA PRO A 63 5.09 26.38 10.62
C PRO A 63 4.81 25.47 11.81
N ASP A 64 3.55 25.09 12.03
CA ASP A 64 3.10 24.24 13.13
C ASP A 64 2.44 22.97 12.58
N PRO A 65 2.94 21.77 12.90
CA PRO A 65 2.37 20.51 12.40
C PRO A 65 1.02 20.15 13.03
N THR A 66 0.60 20.82 14.10
CA THR A 66 -0.66 20.51 14.82
C THR A 66 -1.86 21.31 14.32
N HIS A 67 -1.63 22.36 13.53
CA HIS A 67 -2.69 23.24 13.05
C HIS A 67 -2.58 23.45 11.55
N ILE A 68 -3.73 23.70 10.93
CA ILE A 68 -3.82 24.07 9.52
C ILE A 68 -4.10 25.57 9.46
N ILE A 69 -3.28 26.28 8.70
CA ILE A 69 -3.41 27.71 8.43
C ILE A 69 -4.00 27.89 7.03
N LEU A 70 -5.09 28.63 6.94
CA LEU A 70 -5.66 29.09 5.69
C LEU A 70 -4.89 30.30 5.16
N ARG A 71 -4.74 30.41 3.85
CA ARG A 71 -4.14 31.60 3.24
C ARG A 71 -5.09 32.79 3.30
N GLU A 72 -4.52 33.97 3.10
CA GLU A 72 -5.30 35.19 2.93
C GLU A 72 -6.17 35.13 1.66
N LEU A 73 -7.35 35.73 1.79
CA LEU A 73 -8.32 35.86 0.70
C LEU A 73 -7.83 36.86 -0.35
N LYS A 74 -7.96 36.47 -1.63
CA LYS A 74 -7.82 37.42 -2.73
C LYS A 74 -9.08 38.27 -2.84
N LYS A 75 -8.95 39.47 -3.41
CA LYS A 75 -10.10 40.37 -3.60
C LYS A 75 -11.19 39.68 -4.45
N GLY A 76 -12.39 39.59 -3.91
CA GLY A 76 -13.54 38.95 -4.57
C GLY A 76 -13.61 37.43 -4.43
N GLU A 77 -12.68 36.83 -3.68
CA GLU A 77 -12.71 35.42 -3.34
C GLU A 77 -13.63 35.17 -2.14
N LEU A 78 -14.33 34.03 -2.17
CA LEU A 78 -15.14 33.55 -1.05
C LEU A 78 -14.45 32.34 -0.43
N ARG A 79 -14.35 32.31 0.90
CA ARG A 79 -13.96 31.11 1.66
C ARG A 79 -15.07 30.71 2.63
N PRO A 80 -15.21 29.41 2.93
CA PRO A 80 -16.06 28.97 4.03
C PRO A 80 -15.54 29.53 5.37
N GLN A 81 -16.47 29.86 6.27
CA GLN A 81 -16.13 30.25 7.63
C GLN A 81 -15.77 29.01 8.45
N ILE A 82 -14.61 29.03 9.09
CA ILE A 82 -14.23 28.03 10.09
C ILE A 82 -14.44 28.66 11.46
N LEU A 83 -15.31 28.04 12.27
CA LEU A 83 -15.67 28.56 13.58
C LEU A 83 -15.09 27.67 14.69
N GLU A 84 -14.37 28.29 15.62
CA GLU A 84 -13.89 27.65 16.85
C GLU A 84 -14.43 28.44 18.04
N GLY A 85 -15.21 27.80 18.91
CA GLY A 85 -15.89 28.48 20.02
C GLY A 85 -16.85 29.59 19.57
N GLY A 86 -17.39 29.50 18.35
CA GLY A 86 -18.27 30.51 17.76
C GLY A 86 -17.56 31.73 17.15
N VAL A 87 -16.22 31.73 17.11
CA VAL A 87 -15.42 32.80 16.52
C VAL A 87 -14.77 32.30 15.23
N GLU A 88 -14.79 33.11 14.18
CA GLU A 88 -14.11 32.80 12.93
C GLU A 88 -12.59 32.75 13.12
N LYS A 89 -11.98 31.68 12.63
CA LYS A 89 -10.54 31.43 12.71
C LYS A 89 -9.98 31.05 11.36
N ASP A 90 -8.80 31.58 11.07
CA ASP A 90 -8.00 31.23 9.89
C ASP A 90 -6.94 30.15 10.19
N ARG A 91 -6.86 29.72 11.46
CA ARG A 91 -6.00 28.65 11.95
C ARG A 91 -6.82 27.74 12.86
N PHE A 92 -6.81 26.44 12.59
CA PHE A 92 -7.61 25.46 13.33
C PHE A 92 -6.83 24.15 13.51
N ASP A 93 -7.26 23.32 14.45
CA ASP A 93 -6.60 22.06 14.79
C ASP A 93 -6.69 21.05 13.64
N ALA A 94 -5.56 20.47 13.25
CA ALA A 94 -5.47 19.51 12.14
C ALA A 94 -6.20 18.19 12.46
N SER A 95 -6.31 17.82 13.74
CA SER A 95 -6.98 16.59 14.19
C SER A 95 -8.45 16.51 13.79
N TRP A 96 -9.11 17.66 13.62
CA TRP A 96 -10.51 17.72 13.17
C TRP A 96 -10.70 17.16 11.76
N CYS A 97 -9.62 17.12 10.98
CA CYS A 97 -9.63 16.65 9.60
C CYS A 97 -9.09 15.23 9.43
N ILE A 98 -8.69 14.57 10.52
CA ILE A 98 -8.10 13.23 10.50
C ILE A 98 -9.13 12.22 11.00
N VAL A 99 -9.36 11.18 10.21
CA VAL A 99 -10.28 10.09 10.54
C VAL A 99 -9.44 8.83 10.75
N ARG A 100 -9.51 8.23 11.94
CA ARG A 100 -8.85 6.95 12.21
C ARG A 100 -9.62 5.82 11.52
N VAL A 101 -8.89 4.96 10.80
CA VAL A 101 -9.42 3.75 10.19
C VAL A 101 -8.92 2.56 10.99
N ASN A 102 -9.78 1.59 11.29
CA ASN A 102 -9.36 0.40 12.00
C ASN A 102 -8.43 -0.46 11.12
N GLU A 103 -7.21 -0.66 11.59
CA GLU A 103 -6.24 -1.59 11.02
C GLU A 103 -6.28 -2.96 11.71
N SER A 104 -6.13 -4.04 10.93
CA SER A 104 -5.87 -5.38 11.47
C SER A 104 -5.32 -6.31 10.39
N ALA A 105 -4.67 -7.39 10.81
CA ALA A 105 -4.31 -8.48 9.92
C ALA A 105 -5.46 -9.50 9.82
N PRO A 106 -5.71 -10.09 8.64
CA PRO A 106 -6.73 -11.13 8.50
C PRO A 106 -6.35 -12.39 9.30
N LYS A 107 -7.33 -12.97 10.02
CA LYS A 107 -7.12 -14.21 10.82
C LYS A 107 -6.60 -15.39 9.99
N LYS A 108 -7.03 -15.47 8.73
CA LYS A 108 -6.52 -16.44 7.74
C LYS A 108 -5.94 -15.64 6.58
N VAL A 109 -4.62 -15.70 6.42
CA VAL A 109 -3.92 -14.97 5.37
C VAL A 109 -4.27 -15.59 4.01
N ARG A 110 -4.95 -14.80 3.18
CA ARG A 110 -5.21 -15.11 1.77
C ARG A 110 -4.51 -14.04 0.93
N SER A 111 -3.20 -14.21 0.75
CA SER A 111 -2.40 -13.30 -0.05
C SER A 111 -2.48 -13.68 -1.52
N LEU A 112 -2.68 -12.67 -2.38
CA LEU A 112 -2.54 -12.80 -3.83
C LEU A 112 -1.09 -13.14 -4.21
N PHE A 113 -0.13 -12.48 -3.56
CA PHE A 113 1.31 -12.72 -3.77
C PHE A 113 1.84 -13.70 -2.72
N ARG A 114 2.35 -14.84 -3.17
CA ARG A 114 2.90 -15.90 -2.30
C ARG A 114 4.33 -15.62 -1.88
N HIS A 115 5.04 -14.76 -2.62
CA HIS A 115 6.45 -14.48 -2.42
C HIS A 115 6.76 -12.98 -2.38
N SER A 116 7.89 -12.64 -1.75
CA SER A 116 8.44 -11.28 -1.68
C SER A 116 9.97 -11.28 -1.74
N HIS A 117 10.53 -12.27 -2.43
CA HIS A 117 11.96 -12.53 -2.48
C HIS A 117 12.64 -11.77 -3.63
N PHE A 118 11.90 -11.36 -4.66
CA PHE A 118 12.48 -10.59 -5.75
C PHE A 118 12.84 -9.18 -5.26
N PRO A 119 13.99 -8.61 -5.65
CA PRO A 119 14.39 -7.27 -5.22
C PRO A 119 13.32 -6.23 -5.56
N ARG A 120 13.02 -5.33 -4.61
CA ARG A 120 12.01 -4.29 -4.81
C ARG A 120 12.58 -3.16 -5.68
N GLU A 121 11.75 -2.61 -6.55
CA GLU A 121 12.11 -1.42 -7.33
C GLU A 121 12.34 -0.18 -6.45
N ASN A 122 13.00 0.84 -7.01
CA ASN A 122 13.26 2.13 -6.35
C ASN A 122 14.01 2.02 -5.00
N ARG A 123 14.87 1.02 -4.87
CA ARG A 123 15.84 0.90 -3.76
C ARG A 123 17.24 1.28 -4.22
N PHE A 124 18.16 1.44 -3.26
CA PHE A 124 19.57 1.76 -3.53
C PHE A 124 20.23 0.77 -4.50
N ILE A 125 19.84 -0.50 -4.46
CA ILE A 125 20.31 -1.54 -5.37
C ILE A 125 19.24 -1.71 -6.44
N SER A 126 19.61 -1.49 -7.70
CA SER A 126 18.73 -1.69 -8.85
C SER A 126 18.58 -3.17 -9.17
N GLN A 127 17.42 -3.54 -9.70
CA GLN A 127 17.16 -4.88 -10.21
C GLN A 127 18.06 -5.16 -11.43
N THR A 128 18.58 -6.37 -11.50
CA THR A 128 19.47 -6.87 -12.54
C THR A 128 18.93 -8.17 -13.12
N PRO A 129 19.36 -8.56 -14.34
CA PRO A 129 18.96 -9.84 -14.90
C PRO A 129 19.36 -11.04 -14.02
N GLN A 130 20.52 -10.98 -13.35
CA GLN A 130 20.99 -12.02 -12.43
C GLN A 130 19.99 -12.33 -11.29
N ASP A 131 19.23 -11.32 -10.85
CA ASP A 131 18.21 -11.49 -9.79
C ASP A 131 17.11 -12.48 -10.18
N ILE A 132 16.82 -12.65 -11.47
CA ILE A 132 15.88 -13.69 -11.95
C ILE A 132 16.41 -15.08 -11.61
N ARG A 133 17.69 -15.35 -11.91
CA ARG A 133 18.32 -16.65 -11.65
C ARG A 133 18.35 -16.92 -10.14
N GLU A 134 18.76 -15.93 -9.36
CA GLU A 134 18.82 -16.05 -7.90
C GLU A 134 17.43 -16.29 -7.30
N TYR A 135 16.40 -15.59 -7.78
CA TYR A 135 15.03 -15.77 -7.35
C TYR A 135 14.51 -17.18 -7.63
N PHE A 136 14.60 -17.68 -8.87
CA PHE A 136 14.07 -19.01 -9.22
C PHE A 136 14.87 -20.16 -8.61
N ASN A 137 16.13 -19.94 -8.26
CA ASN A 137 16.98 -20.90 -7.55
C ASN A 137 16.78 -20.84 -6.03
N HIS A 138 16.02 -19.88 -5.50
CA HIS A 138 15.82 -19.73 -4.07
C HIS A 138 15.09 -20.96 -3.48
N PRO A 139 15.50 -21.49 -2.31
CA PRO A 139 14.91 -22.71 -1.74
C PRO A 139 13.40 -22.66 -1.51
N SER A 140 12.83 -21.47 -1.30
CA SER A 140 11.37 -21.29 -1.18
C SER A 140 10.62 -21.52 -2.50
N MET A 141 11.27 -21.32 -3.65
CA MET A 141 10.71 -21.63 -4.98
C MET A 141 10.77 -23.12 -5.30
N ALA A 142 11.74 -23.83 -4.73
CA ALA A 142 11.87 -25.28 -4.87
C ALA A 142 10.89 -26.06 -3.98
N ARG A 143 10.32 -25.42 -2.95
CA ARG A 143 9.51 -26.07 -1.89
C ARG A 143 8.00 -25.80 -1.95
N GLY A 144 7.45 -25.44 -3.11
CA GLY A 144 6.01 -25.30 -3.31
C GLY A 144 5.17 -26.59 -3.25
N ALA A 145 5.69 -27.70 -2.71
CA ALA A 145 5.04 -29.03 -2.73
C ALA A 145 4.96 -29.76 -1.38
N ALA A 146 5.20 -29.12 -0.24
CA ALA A 146 5.09 -29.80 1.05
C ALA A 146 4.55 -28.89 2.16
N GLY A 147 3.23 -28.72 2.23
CA GLY A 147 2.65 -28.05 3.39
C GLY A 147 1.21 -27.58 3.27
N THR A 148 0.26 -28.41 2.80
CA THR A 148 -1.13 -28.52 3.30
C THR A 148 -1.89 -29.57 2.48
N SER A 149 -2.49 -30.52 3.18
CA SER A 149 -2.92 -31.85 2.73
C SER A 149 -4.22 -31.88 1.91
N SER A 150 -4.24 -32.59 0.78
CA SER A 150 -5.09 -33.79 0.54
C SER A 150 -5.04 -34.30 -0.92
N SER A 151 -4.71 -35.59 -1.05
CA SER A 151 -5.05 -36.54 -2.13
C SER A 151 -4.66 -36.27 -3.60
N SER A 152 -4.00 -37.30 -4.15
CA SER A 152 -3.92 -37.73 -5.55
C SER A 152 -2.84 -37.09 -6.45
N SER A 153 -1.81 -37.90 -6.71
CA SER A 153 -1.06 -38.07 -7.98
C SER A 153 -0.57 -36.83 -8.74
N SER A 154 0.76 -36.73 -8.86
CA SER A 154 1.51 -35.98 -9.90
C SER A 154 1.38 -34.45 -9.94
N SER A 155 1.39 -33.76 -8.79
CA SER A 155 1.39 -32.29 -8.78
C SER A 155 2.81 -31.74 -9.00
N SER A 156 3.11 -31.32 -10.23
CA SER A 156 4.06 -30.22 -10.47
C SER A 156 3.78 -29.13 -9.44
N SER A 157 4.81 -28.61 -8.74
CA SER A 157 4.68 -27.35 -7.99
C SER A 157 3.92 -26.36 -8.88
N SER A 158 2.77 -25.85 -8.44
CA SER A 158 1.89 -25.10 -9.32
C SER A 158 2.64 -23.88 -9.87
N SER A 159 2.99 -23.92 -11.17
CA SER A 159 4.02 -23.05 -11.76
C SER A 159 3.75 -21.58 -11.48
N TRP A 160 2.48 -21.16 -11.51
CA TRP A 160 2.03 -19.80 -11.16
C TRP A 160 2.48 -19.30 -9.79
N ALA A 161 2.59 -20.17 -8.79
CA ALA A 161 2.95 -19.76 -7.44
C ALA A 161 4.37 -19.19 -7.43
N ARG A 162 5.26 -19.74 -8.25
CA ARG A 162 6.64 -19.26 -8.43
C ARG A 162 6.71 -17.92 -9.15
N PHE A 163 5.64 -17.49 -9.83
CA PHE A 163 5.52 -16.17 -10.45
C PHE A 163 4.72 -15.18 -9.58
N SER A 164 4.24 -15.62 -8.41
CA SER A 164 3.38 -14.86 -7.50
C SER A 164 4.21 -13.93 -6.60
N ASP A 165 4.98 -13.04 -7.23
CA ASP A 165 5.72 -11.94 -6.61
C ASP A 165 5.48 -10.65 -7.40
N PHE A 166 5.01 -9.61 -6.72
CA PHE A 166 4.62 -8.35 -7.36
C PHE A 166 5.79 -7.69 -8.09
N HIS A 167 6.98 -7.66 -7.50
CA HIS A 167 8.12 -6.97 -8.10
C HIS A 167 8.76 -7.78 -9.23
N LEU A 168 8.65 -9.11 -9.18
CA LEU A 168 8.98 -9.95 -10.33
C LEU A 168 8.07 -9.61 -11.52
N LEU A 169 6.74 -9.58 -11.31
CA LEU A 169 5.78 -9.29 -12.40
C LEU A 169 6.02 -7.90 -13.02
N LEU A 170 6.33 -6.89 -12.19
CA LEU A 170 6.72 -5.56 -12.70
C LEU A 170 8.01 -5.60 -13.53
N TYR A 171 9.00 -6.39 -13.10
CA TYR A 171 10.24 -6.53 -13.83
C TYR A 171 10.03 -7.23 -15.17
N VAL A 172 9.26 -8.32 -15.19
CA VAL A 172 8.88 -9.06 -16.40
C VAL A 172 8.11 -8.15 -17.38
N ALA A 173 7.21 -7.30 -16.87
CA ALA A 173 6.47 -6.36 -17.70
C ALA A 173 7.34 -5.30 -18.41
N ARG A 174 8.59 -5.10 -17.97
CA ARG A 174 9.58 -4.26 -18.66
C ARG A 174 10.36 -5.01 -19.74
N LEU A 175 10.39 -6.33 -19.68
CA LEU A 175 11.14 -7.20 -20.60
C LEU A 175 10.28 -7.72 -21.75
N PHE A 176 9.00 -7.98 -21.49
CA PHE A 176 8.06 -8.54 -22.44
C PHE A 176 7.05 -7.52 -22.94
N ASP A 177 6.35 -7.89 -24.00
CA ASP A 177 5.22 -7.13 -24.49
C ASP A 177 4.02 -7.20 -23.53
N VAL A 178 3.06 -6.31 -23.75
CA VAL A 178 1.88 -6.13 -22.91
C VAL A 178 1.04 -7.41 -22.85
N ALA A 179 0.92 -8.16 -23.95
CA ALA A 179 0.08 -9.37 -24.00
C ALA A 179 0.66 -10.52 -23.18
N THR A 180 1.96 -10.76 -23.29
CA THR A 180 2.66 -11.76 -22.45
C THR A 180 2.59 -11.39 -20.97
N SER A 181 2.78 -10.12 -20.66
CA SER A 181 2.72 -9.60 -19.28
C SER A 181 1.34 -9.80 -18.66
N PHE A 182 0.26 -9.50 -19.40
CA PHE A 182 -1.11 -9.76 -18.93
C PHE A 182 -1.38 -11.26 -18.76
N SER A 183 -0.91 -12.09 -19.69
CA SER A 183 -1.10 -13.55 -19.60
C SER A 183 -0.48 -14.12 -18.32
N LEU A 184 0.69 -13.62 -17.91
CA LEU A 184 1.32 -14.01 -16.65
C LEU A 184 0.56 -13.50 -15.42
N CYS A 185 0.13 -12.24 -15.44
CA CYS A 185 -0.70 -11.68 -14.37
C CYS A 185 -2.02 -12.44 -14.21
N ASP A 186 -2.67 -12.81 -15.31
CA ASP A 186 -3.91 -13.60 -15.31
C ASP A 186 -3.68 -15.00 -14.75
N ALA A 187 -2.55 -15.64 -15.10
CA ALA A 187 -2.19 -16.94 -14.55
C ALA A 187 -1.97 -16.90 -13.03
N VAL A 188 -1.29 -15.86 -12.54
CA VAL A 188 -1.10 -15.64 -11.09
C VAL A 188 -2.41 -15.30 -10.39
N LEU A 189 -3.25 -14.45 -10.99
CA LEU A 189 -4.53 -14.01 -10.41
C LEU A 189 -5.54 -15.16 -10.30
N ASN A 190 -5.60 -16.01 -11.31
CA ASN A 190 -6.55 -17.13 -11.38
C ASN A 190 -5.96 -18.46 -10.88
N GLU A 191 -4.73 -18.45 -10.38
CA GLU A 191 -4.02 -19.64 -9.91
C GLU A 191 -3.96 -20.77 -10.97
N THR A 192 -3.81 -20.39 -12.25
CA THR A 192 -3.71 -21.33 -13.39
C THR A 192 -2.27 -21.54 -13.82
N PRO A 193 -1.91 -22.71 -14.41
CA PRO A 193 -0.54 -22.98 -14.83
C PRO A 193 0.02 -21.92 -15.78
N VAL A 194 1.25 -21.48 -15.50
CA VAL A 194 2.09 -20.69 -16.42
C VAL A 194 2.75 -21.65 -17.42
N ASP A 195 2.96 -21.16 -18.66
CA ASP A 195 3.68 -21.87 -19.72
C ASP A 195 5.04 -22.40 -19.24
N GLU A 196 5.31 -23.67 -19.53
CA GLU A 196 6.47 -24.43 -19.02
C GLU A 196 7.80 -23.82 -19.46
N GLY A 197 7.84 -23.17 -20.64
CA GLY A 197 9.05 -22.52 -21.16
C GLY A 197 9.32 -21.13 -20.58
N MET A 198 8.36 -20.50 -19.89
CA MET A 198 8.49 -19.09 -19.50
C MET A 198 9.64 -18.87 -18.51
N GLU A 199 9.80 -19.78 -17.56
CA GLU A 199 10.90 -19.69 -16.59
C GLU A 199 12.27 -19.80 -17.28
N ASP A 200 12.40 -20.69 -18.25
CA ASP A 200 13.64 -20.88 -18.99
C ASP A 200 13.95 -19.66 -19.86
N VAL A 201 12.93 -19.08 -20.50
CA VAL A 201 13.08 -17.82 -21.22
C VAL A 201 13.57 -16.73 -20.26
N LEU A 202 12.95 -16.55 -19.10
CA LEU A 202 13.39 -15.57 -18.11
C LEU A 202 14.83 -15.80 -17.63
N LYS A 203 15.20 -17.05 -17.32
CA LYS A 203 16.57 -17.41 -16.92
C LYS A 203 17.60 -17.22 -18.03
N SER A 204 17.19 -17.29 -19.30
CA SER A 204 18.06 -17.04 -20.45
C SER A 204 18.34 -15.55 -20.68
N LEU A 205 17.44 -14.68 -20.23
CA LEU A 205 17.59 -13.23 -20.26
C LEU A 205 18.48 -12.71 -19.11
N ALA A 206 18.71 -13.57 -18.11
CA ALA A 206 19.53 -13.32 -16.92
C ALA A 206 21.02 -13.53 -17.14
#